data_AF-E2ABM1-F1
#
_entry.id   AF-E2ABM1-F1
#
_cell.length_a   1.000
_cell.length_b   1.000
_cell.length_c   1.000
_cell.angle_alpha   90.00
_cell.angle_beta   90.00
_cell.angle_gamma   90.00
#
_symmetry.space_group_name_H-M   'P 1'
#
loop_
_entity.id
_entity.type
_entity.pdbx_description
1 polymer ?
#
loop_
_entity_poly.entity_id
_entity_poly.type
_entity_poly.pdbx_seq_one_letter_code
_entity_poly.pdbx_strand_id
1 'polypeptide(L)'
;MNDSGFIIAEFDDGLQLIPTIWFNAEKQSCIWPGHFKTKFRINKAIITKEIPQEEFDWDELPIKRIFGTAEAVRTMYGSVTDNEIAESISKWLTQASLRTQRERQQNTQTELME
;
A
#
# COMPACT_ATOMS: atom_id res chain seq x y z
N MET A 1 -13.05 -0.72 13.36
CA MET A 1 -13.09 -0.89 11.89
C MET A 1 -13.48 -2.33 11.64
N ASN A 2 -14.35 -2.64 10.67
CA ASN A 2 -14.65 -4.04 10.34
C ASN A 2 -13.37 -4.69 9.76
N ASP A 3 -12.92 -5.78 10.36
CA ASP A 3 -11.69 -6.52 10.02
C ASP A 3 -11.71 -7.18 8.62
N SER A 4 -12.80 -7.03 7.87
CA SER A 4 -12.99 -7.62 6.56
C SER A 4 -12.47 -6.75 5.40
N GLY A 5 -11.91 -5.57 5.68
CA GLY A 5 -11.55 -4.58 4.66
C GLY A 5 -10.10 -4.61 4.17
N PHE A 6 -9.82 -3.64 3.30
CA PHE A 6 -8.48 -3.26 2.88
C PHE A 6 -8.31 -1.75 3.10
N ILE A 7 -7.10 -1.32 3.38
CA ILE A 7 -6.70 0.08 3.47
C ILE A 7 -5.67 0.41 2.41
N ILE A 8 -5.71 1.66 1.94
CA ILE A 8 -4.71 2.23 1.05
C ILE A 8 -3.71 2.99 1.93
N ALA A 9 -2.48 2.48 1.99
CA ALA A 9 -1.41 3.00 2.85
C ALA A 9 -0.22 3.48 2.00
N GLU A 10 0.41 4.56 2.46
CA GLU A 10 1.69 5.06 1.95
C GLU A 10 2.82 4.62 2.87
N PHE A 11 3.84 4.06 2.25
CA PHE A 11 5.13 3.69 2.79
C PHE A 11 6.22 4.57 2.13
N ASP A 12 7.46 4.47 2.60
CA ASP A 12 8.55 5.27 2.05
C ASP A 12 8.89 4.92 0.58
N ASP A 13 8.63 3.68 0.17
CA ASP A 13 8.89 3.20 -1.19
C ASP A 13 7.68 3.32 -2.13
N GLY A 14 6.51 3.69 -1.59
CA GLY A 14 5.33 3.96 -2.39
C GLY A 14 4.01 3.64 -1.70
N LEU A 15 3.00 3.44 -2.52
CA LEU A 15 1.63 3.24 -2.07
C LEU A 15 1.23 1.78 -2.28
N GLN A 16 0.50 1.23 -1.31
CA GLN A 16 0.14 -0.17 -1.31
C GLN A 16 -1.21 -0.39 -0.65
N LEU A 17 -1.95 -1.37 -1.17
CA LEU A 17 -3.16 -1.86 -0.54
C LEU A 17 -2.77 -2.97 0.44
N ILE A 18 -3.21 -2.86 1.70
CA ILE A 18 -2.97 -3.86 2.74
C ILE A 18 -4.29 -4.27 3.42
N PRO A 19 -4.39 -5.52 3.93
CA PRO A 19 -5.51 -5.94 4.75
C PRO A 19 -5.66 -5.08 6.00
N THR A 20 -6.89 -4.75 6.38
CA THR A 20 -7.13 -4.02 7.64
C THR A 20 -6.57 -4.77 8.85
N ILE A 21 -6.61 -6.11 8.83
CA ILE A 21 -6.05 -6.94 9.91
C ILE A 21 -4.53 -6.87 10.04
N TRP A 22 -3.81 -6.37 9.02
CA TRP A 22 -2.36 -6.18 9.11
C TRP A 22 -2.01 -4.86 9.79
N PHE A 23 -2.97 -3.94 9.89
CA PHE A 23 -2.75 -2.58 10.38
C PHE A 23 -2.77 -2.52 11.91
N ASN A 24 -1.72 -1.93 12.48
CA ASN A 24 -1.66 -1.57 13.88
C ASN A 24 -1.91 -0.06 14.02
N ALA A 25 -3.08 0.28 14.56
CA ALA A 25 -3.49 1.68 14.74
C ALA A 25 -2.70 2.41 15.84
N GLU A 26 -2.22 1.72 16.86
CA GLU A 26 -1.47 2.33 17.97
C GLU A 26 -0.07 2.75 17.52
N LYS A 27 0.58 1.91 16.73
CA LYS A 27 1.94 2.13 16.22
C LYS A 27 1.99 2.84 14.86
N GLN A 28 0.83 3.00 14.20
CA GLN A 28 0.75 3.47 12.82
C GLN A 28 1.67 2.67 11.88
N SER A 29 1.57 1.34 11.95
CA SER A 29 2.41 0.39 11.24
C SER A 29 1.57 -0.76 10.66
N CYS A 30 2.19 -1.63 9.88
CA CYS A 30 1.59 -2.92 9.55
C CYS A 30 2.59 -4.07 9.59
N ILE A 31 2.08 -5.28 9.80
CA ILE A 31 2.85 -6.50 9.54
C ILE A 31 3.02 -6.72 8.03
N TRP A 32 4.17 -7.25 7.62
CA TRP A 32 4.54 -7.42 6.22
C TRP A 32 5.40 -8.68 5.99
N PRO A 33 5.10 -9.50 4.97
CA PRO A 33 5.89 -10.71 4.71
C PRO A 33 7.16 -10.41 3.90
N GLY A 34 8.15 -9.74 4.50
CA GLY A 34 9.38 -9.33 3.82
C GLY A 34 10.24 -10.48 3.27
N HIS A 35 10.04 -11.70 3.79
CA HIS A 35 10.72 -12.89 3.28
C HIS A 35 10.15 -13.39 1.93
N PHE A 36 8.94 -12.97 1.52
CA PHE A 36 8.37 -13.35 0.24
C PHE A 36 9.12 -12.70 -0.93
N LYS A 37 9.58 -13.52 -1.88
CA LYS A 37 10.47 -13.07 -2.97
C LYS A 37 9.76 -12.58 -4.22
N THR A 38 8.46 -12.81 -4.36
CA THR A 38 7.71 -12.47 -5.58
C THR A 38 6.50 -11.62 -5.29
N LYS A 39 6.24 -10.63 -6.17
CA LYS A 39 5.02 -9.80 -6.11
C LYS A 39 3.76 -10.65 -6.16
N PHE A 40 3.76 -11.75 -6.91
CA PHE A 40 2.63 -12.68 -6.96
C PHE A 40 2.31 -13.28 -5.58
N ARG A 41 3.33 -13.73 -4.82
CA ARG A 41 3.14 -14.32 -3.50
C ARG A 41 2.66 -13.30 -2.46
N ILE A 42 3.22 -12.08 -2.51
CA ILE A 42 2.81 -10.96 -1.67
C ILE A 42 1.36 -10.58 -1.97
N ASN A 43 1.01 -10.41 -3.25
CA ASN A 43 -0.36 -10.09 -3.67
C ASN A 43 -1.35 -11.18 -3.24
N LYS A 44 -0.96 -12.46 -3.36
CA LYS A 44 -1.79 -13.57 -2.86
C LYS A 44 -2.04 -13.43 -1.36
N ALA A 45 -1.00 -13.19 -0.56
CA ALA A 45 -1.12 -13.03 0.88
C ALA A 45 -2.02 -11.85 1.27
N ILE A 46 -1.89 -10.72 0.58
CA ILE A 46 -2.77 -9.55 0.74
C ILE A 46 -4.22 -9.95 0.45
N ILE A 47 -4.49 -10.52 -0.73
CA ILE A 47 -5.86 -10.87 -1.15
C ILE A 47 -6.49 -11.89 -0.21
N THR A 48 -5.74 -12.91 0.22
CA THR A 48 -6.21 -13.94 1.14
C THR A 48 -6.19 -13.50 2.60
N LYS A 49 -5.69 -12.29 2.90
CA LYS A 49 -5.50 -11.76 4.26
C LYS A 49 -4.76 -12.76 5.14
N GLU A 50 -3.70 -13.32 4.59
CA GLU A 50 -2.86 -14.28 5.31
C GLU A 50 -2.27 -13.62 6.56
N ILE A 51 -2.16 -14.36 7.64
CA ILE A 51 -1.48 -13.92 8.87
C ILE A 51 -0.24 -14.80 9.07
N PRO A 52 0.83 -14.28 9.71
CA PRO A 52 1.99 -15.08 10.05
C PRO A 52 1.59 -16.29 10.90
N GLN A 53 2.28 -17.43 10.73
CA GLN A 53 2.05 -18.58 11.59
C GLN A 53 2.69 -18.37 12.96
N GLU A 54 3.85 -17.72 12.98
CA GLU A 54 4.52 -17.27 14.21
C GLU A 54 4.78 -15.76 14.16
N GLU A 55 4.67 -15.06 15.31
CA GLU A 55 4.72 -13.58 15.36
C GLU A 55 5.98 -12.96 14.72
N PHE A 56 7.08 -13.70 14.66
CA PHE A 56 8.36 -13.26 14.10
C PHE A 56 8.54 -13.57 12.60
N ASP A 57 7.58 -14.22 11.95
CA ASP A 57 7.70 -14.56 10.52
C ASP A 57 7.67 -13.30 9.63
N TRP A 58 7.02 -12.23 10.10
CA TRP A 58 6.69 -11.05 9.31
C TRP A 58 7.26 -9.79 9.98
N ASP A 59 7.75 -8.88 9.15
CA ASP A 59 8.35 -7.62 9.59
C ASP A 59 7.25 -6.60 9.96
N GLU A 60 7.57 -5.65 10.83
CA GLU A 60 6.71 -4.50 11.11
C GLU A 60 7.20 -3.29 10.31
N LEU A 61 6.36 -2.78 9.40
CA LEU A 61 6.65 -1.63 8.55
C LEU A 61 5.88 -0.38 8.99
N PRO A 62 6.54 0.77 9.15
CA PRO A 62 5.86 2.03 9.47
C PRO A 62 5.00 2.50 8.29
N ILE A 63 3.80 2.98 8.58
CA ILE A 63 2.90 3.61 7.60
C ILE A 63 3.02 5.12 7.73
N LYS A 64 3.39 5.77 6.63
CA LYS A 64 3.49 7.22 6.53
C LYS A 64 2.12 7.89 6.51
N ARG A 65 1.16 7.32 5.77
CA ARG A 65 -0.21 7.88 5.66
C ARG A 65 -1.25 6.84 5.26
N ILE A 66 -2.49 7.02 5.72
CA ILE A 66 -3.66 6.24 5.31
C ILE A 66 -4.59 7.12 4.49
N PHE A 67 -5.01 6.64 3.32
CA PHE A 67 -5.89 7.38 2.40
C PHE A 67 -7.36 6.99 2.54
N GLY A 68 -7.65 5.84 3.16
CA GLY A 68 -9.01 5.36 3.39
C GLY A 68 -9.14 3.84 3.24
N THR A 69 -10.36 3.35 3.40
CA THR A 69 -10.72 1.94 3.17
C THR A 69 -11.25 1.74 1.75
N ALA A 70 -11.06 0.54 1.19
CA ALA A 70 -11.66 0.18 -0.10
C ALA A 70 -13.20 0.26 -0.07
N GLU A 71 -13.81 0.02 1.10
CA GLU A 71 -15.26 0.13 1.29
C GLU A 71 -15.74 1.59 1.24
N ALA A 72 -14.99 2.53 1.82
CA ALA A 72 -15.31 3.96 1.71
C ALA A 72 -15.31 4.43 0.25
N VAL A 73 -14.41 3.90 -0.59
CA VAL A 73 -14.43 4.14 -2.04
C VAL A 73 -15.71 3.59 -2.67
N ARG A 74 -16.10 2.34 -2.36
CA ARG A 74 -17.35 1.76 -2.89
C ARG A 74 -18.58 2.54 -2.47
N THR A 75 -18.68 2.93 -1.19
CA THR A 75 -19.81 3.70 -0.67
C THR A 75 -19.92 5.07 -1.31
N MET A 76 -18.79 5.76 -1.56
CA MET A 76 -18.78 7.08 -2.18
C MET A 76 -19.20 7.05 -3.66
N TYR A 77 -18.84 5.99 -4.39
CA TYR A 77 -19.06 5.91 -5.84
C TYR A 77 -20.17 4.95 -6.27
N GLY A 78 -20.84 4.27 -5.33
CA GLY A 78 -22.13 3.57 -5.49
C GLY A 78 -22.16 2.31 -6.37
N SER A 79 -21.26 2.19 -7.35
CA SER A 79 -21.26 1.13 -8.37
C SER A 79 -19.86 0.70 -8.81
N VAL A 80 -18.82 1.15 -8.11
CA VAL A 80 -17.42 0.87 -8.47
C VAL A 80 -17.08 -0.59 -8.14
N THR A 81 -16.65 -1.32 -9.17
CA THR A 81 -16.21 -2.71 -9.08
C THR A 81 -14.78 -2.82 -8.54
N ASP A 82 -14.43 -3.98 -7.98
CA ASP A 82 -13.06 -4.29 -7.52
C ASP A 82 -12.02 -4.06 -8.63
N ASN A 83 -12.40 -4.30 -9.89
CA ASN A 83 -11.53 -4.11 -11.04
C ASN A 83 -11.27 -2.63 -11.34
N GLU A 84 -12.29 -1.78 -11.23
CA GLU A 84 -12.15 -0.31 -11.38
C GLU A 84 -11.36 0.30 -10.22
N ILE A 85 -11.55 -0.22 -9.00
CA ILE A 85 -10.72 0.15 -7.85
C ILE A 85 -9.27 -0.23 -8.12
N ALA A 86 -9.02 -1.47 -8.55
CA ALA A 86 -7.68 -1.95 -8.84
C ALA A 86 -7.02 -1.15 -9.98
N GLU A 87 -7.75 -0.82 -11.04
CA GLU A 87 -7.24 0.00 -12.14
C GLU A 87 -6.94 1.43 -11.70
N SER A 88 -7.82 2.04 -10.91
CA SER A 88 -7.63 3.40 -10.39
C SER A 88 -6.45 3.48 -9.44
N ILE A 89 -6.32 2.51 -8.53
CA ILE A 89 -5.15 2.36 -7.67
C ILE A 89 -3.91 2.17 -8.55
N SER A 90 -3.92 1.24 -9.50
CA SER A 90 -2.77 0.99 -10.39
C SER A 90 -2.32 2.23 -11.17
N LYS A 91 -3.26 2.99 -11.73
CA LYS A 91 -2.99 4.28 -12.38
C LYS A 91 -2.37 5.27 -11.40
N TRP A 92 -2.91 5.36 -10.19
CA TRP A 92 -2.40 6.27 -9.16
C TRP A 92 -1.01 5.87 -8.64
N LEU A 93 -0.75 4.57 -8.43
CA LEU A 93 0.58 4.01 -8.10
C LEU A 93 1.61 4.32 -9.19
N THR A 94 1.21 4.18 -10.45
CA THR A 94 2.05 4.52 -11.61
C THR A 94 2.38 6.02 -11.61
N GLN A 95 1.38 6.88 -11.36
CA GLN A 95 1.60 8.32 -11.27
C GLN A 95 2.46 8.72 -10.07
N ALA A 96 2.31 8.07 -8.91
CA ALA A 96 3.14 8.30 -7.74
C ALA A 96 4.62 7.97 -8.05
N SER A 97 4.87 6.84 -8.70
CA SER A 97 6.21 6.44 -9.14
C SER A 97 6.83 7.46 -10.09
N LEU A 98 6.04 8.01 -11.01
CA LEU A 98 6.48 9.07 -11.93
C LEU A 98 6.79 10.40 -11.21
N ARG A 99 6.06 10.75 -10.15
CA ARG A 99 6.35 11.94 -9.33
C ARG A 99 7.68 11.78 -8.61
N THR A 100 7.91 10.65 -7.95
CA THR A 100 9.18 10.34 -7.30
C THR A 100 10.35 10.37 -8.29
N GLN A 101 10.17 9.86 -9.51
CA GLN A 101 11.19 9.94 -10.55
C GLN A 101 11.48 11.38 -11.01
N ARG A 102 10.44 12.21 -11.19
CA ARG A 102 10.61 13.62 -11.58
C ARG A 102 11.29 14.45 -10.50
N GLU A 103 10.91 14.25 -9.24
CA GLU A 103 11.58 14.90 -8.11
C GLU A 103 13.06 14.51 -8.02
N ARG A 104 13.39 13.22 -8.23
CA ARG A 104 14.79 12.77 -8.32
C ARG A 104 15.53 13.43 -9.48
N GLN A 105 14.95 13.49 -10.68
CA GLN A 105 15.59 14.12 -11.84
C GLN A 105 15.79 15.63 -11.68
N GLN A 106 14.83 16.32 -11.04
CA GLN A 106 14.95 17.75 -10.74
C GLN A 106 16.05 18.00 -9.70
N ASN A 107 16.11 17.23 -8.62
CA ASN A 107 17.15 17.38 -7.61
C ASN A 107 18.55 17.11 -8.17
N THR A 108 18.72 16.08 -9.01
CA THR A 108 20.02 15.81 -9.66
C THR A 108 20.43 16.92 -10.64
N GLN A 109 19.48 17.56 -11.34
CA GLN A 109 19.80 18.70 -12.22
C GLN A 109 20.20 19.96 -11.43
N THR A 110 19.60 20.19 -10.27
CA THR A 110 19.96 21.33 -9.41
C THR A 110 21.36 21.19 -8.81
N GLU A 111 21.75 19.99 -8.36
CA GLU A 111 23.10 19.71 -7.82
C GLU A 111 24.22 19.77 -8.87
N LEU A 112 23.91 19.63 -10.16
CA LEU A 112 24.89 19.72 -11.25
C LEU A 112 25.09 21.16 -11.78
N MET A 113 24.28 22.11 -11.30
CA MET A 113 24.36 23.54 -11.67
C MET A 113 24.99 24.42 -10.57
N GLU A 114 25.32 23.85 -9.41
CA GLU A 114 26.09 24.48 -8.32
C GLU A 114 27.58 24.08 -8.39
#